data_AF-A0A7S3MHE5-F1
#
_entry.id   AF-A0A7S3MHE5-F1
#
_cell.length_a   1.000
_cell.length_b   1.000
_cell.length_c   1.000
_cell.angle_alpha   90.00
_cell.angle_beta   90.00
_cell.angle_gamma   90.00
#
_symmetry.space_group_name_H-M   'P 1'
#
loop_
_entity.id
_entity.type
_entity.pdbx_description
1 polymer ?
#
loop_
_entity_poly.entity_id
_entity_poly.type
_entity_poly.pdbx_seq_one_letter_code
_entity_poly.pdbx_strand_id
1 'polypeptide(L)'
;RLSKLGEFCCDVFACFAGGNPTPDLLAPSLSIDQRAKLDHCKEHLDFAGDLVTVWILTATTKRQAKGMGALCEYFVSKERVGMVVTPAYSVYMVPPEAAFLEKLGLASKNFARP
;
A
#
# COMPACT_ATOMS: atom_id res chain seq x y z
N ARG A 1 11.32 -1.53 4.17
CA ARG A 1 11.25 -0.49 5.23
C ARG A 1 10.29 0.62 4.82
N LEU A 2 9.53 1.19 5.76
CA LEU A 2 8.62 2.31 5.52
C LEU A 2 9.09 3.57 6.26
N SER A 3 9.11 4.69 5.55
CA SER A 3 9.33 6.03 6.11
C SER A 3 8.31 7.01 5.55
N LYS A 4 8.00 8.06 6.30
CA LYS A 4 7.08 9.12 5.89
C LYS A 4 7.75 10.46 6.15
N LEU A 5 7.88 11.31 5.12
CA LEU A 5 8.54 12.61 5.20
C LEU A 5 9.96 12.51 5.79
N GLY A 6 10.69 11.47 5.40
CA GLY A 6 12.04 11.18 5.91
C GLY A 6 12.10 10.54 7.32
N GLU A 7 10.99 10.45 8.04
CA GLU A 7 10.95 9.83 9.37
C GLU A 7 10.64 8.33 9.28
N PHE A 8 11.39 7.53 10.05
CA PHE A 8 11.18 6.08 10.13
C PHE A 8 9.82 5.75 10.76
N CYS A 9 9.03 4.90 10.11
CA CYS A 9 7.77 4.39 10.66
C CYS A 9 7.93 2.97 11.19
N CYS A 10 8.30 2.03 10.32
CA CYS A 10 8.45 0.61 10.67
C CYS A 10 9.22 -0.17 9.60
N ASP A 11 9.71 -1.36 9.97
CA ASP A 11 10.09 -2.39 9.01
C ASP A 11 8.92 -3.35 8.80
N VAL A 12 8.83 -3.88 7.57
CA VAL A 12 7.71 -4.70 7.12
C VAL A 12 8.23 -5.85 6.26
N PHE A 13 7.51 -6.96 6.26
CA PHE A 13 7.57 -8.00 5.24
C PHE A 13 6.50 -7.74 4.19
N ALA A 14 6.84 -7.95 2.92
CA ALA A 14 5.90 -7.90 1.82
C ALA A 14 5.62 -9.32 1.32
N CYS A 15 4.36 -9.71 1.33
CA CYS A 15 3.89 -10.98 0.79
C CYS A 15 3.06 -10.72 -0.46
N PHE A 16 3.36 -11.41 -1.56
CA PHE A 16 2.57 -11.32 -2.78
C PHE A 16 1.15 -11.84 -2.50
N ALA A 17 0.15 -11.02 -2.81
CA ALA A 17 -1.26 -11.35 -2.63
C ALA A 17 -1.93 -11.69 -3.96
N GLY A 18 -1.50 -11.05 -5.06
CA GLY A 18 -1.95 -11.40 -6.41
C GLY A 18 -1.73 -10.30 -7.44
N GLY A 19 -2.33 -10.47 -8.62
CA GLY A 19 -2.09 -9.63 -9.80
C GLY A 19 -0.98 -10.20 -10.69
N ASN A 20 -0.17 -9.34 -11.30
CA ASN A 20 0.96 -9.73 -12.16
C ASN A 20 1.94 -10.63 -11.37
N PRO A 21 2.15 -11.90 -11.78
CA PRO A 21 2.98 -12.88 -11.08
C PRO A 21 4.48 -12.65 -11.25
N THR A 22 4.88 -11.81 -12.21
CA THR A 22 6.27 -11.43 -12.45
C THR A 22 6.44 -9.91 -12.32
N PRO A 23 6.25 -9.35 -11.11
CA PRO A 23 6.43 -7.93 -10.89
C PRO A 23 7.92 -7.56 -10.83
N ASP A 24 8.22 -6.29 -11.11
CA ASP A 24 9.48 -5.70 -10.67
C ASP A 24 9.61 -5.78 -9.15
N LEU A 25 10.84 -5.86 -8.66
CA LEU A 25 11.10 -5.94 -7.22
C LEU A 25 10.65 -4.64 -6.52
N LEU A 26 9.91 -4.80 -5.41
CA LEU A 26 9.64 -3.70 -4.50
C LEU A 26 10.96 -3.14 -3.96
N ALA A 27 11.09 -1.81 -3.99
CA ALA A 27 12.25 -1.14 -3.42
C ALA A 27 12.44 -1.55 -1.94
N PRO A 28 13.68 -1.76 -1.47
CA PRO A 28 13.96 -2.14 -0.08
C PRO A 28 13.46 -1.11 0.95
N SER A 29 13.33 0.15 0.53
CA SER A 29 12.77 1.24 1.32
C SER A 29 11.73 2.01 0.51
N LEU A 30 10.60 2.30 1.14
CA LEU A 30 9.50 3.05 0.56
C LEU A 30 9.30 4.34 1.37
N SER A 31 9.63 5.48 0.74
CA SER A 31 9.45 6.82 1.31
C SER A 31 8.11 7.39 0.88
N ILE A 32 7.16 7.39 1.81
CA ILE A 32 5.77 7.82 1.59
C ILE A 32 5.67 9.31 1.80
N ASP A 33 6.11 10.06 0.80
CA ASP A 33 6.15 11.53 0.87
C ASP A 33 4.92 12.16 0.18
N GLN A 34 4.12 11.34 -0.49
CA GLN A 34 2.92 11.78 -1.20
C GLN A 34 1.67 11.04 -0.71
N ARG A 35 0.52 11.65 -1.00
CA ARG A 35 -0.80 11.08 -0.74
C ARG A 35 -1.69 11.28 -1.96
N ALA A 36 -2.53 10.30 -2.24
CA ALA A 36 -3.50 10.35 -3.34
C ALA A 36 -4.92 10.16 -2.83
N LYS A 37 -5.89 10.74 -3.55
CA LYS A 37 -7.32 10.40 -3.37
C LYS A 37 -7.53 8.94 -3.77
N LEU A 38 -8.53 8.29 -3.18
CA LEU A 38 -8.90 6.93 -3.57
C LEU A 38 -9.28 6.88 -5.05
N ASP A 39 -9.97 7.89 -5.57
CA ASP A 39 -10.39 7.93 -6.97
C ASP A 39 -9.19 7.87 -7.91
N HIS A 40 -8.12 8.63 -7.63
CA HIS A 40 -6.88 8.54 -8.41
C HIS A 40 -6.18 7.18 -8.31
N CYS A 41 -6.20 6.57 -7.12
CA CYS A 41 -5.69 5.21 -6.96
C CYS A 41 -6.51 4.21 -7.77
N LYS A 42 -7.82 4.38 -7.83
CA LYS A 42 -8.74 3.55 -8.60
C LYS A 42 -8.52 3.72 -10.10
N GLU A 43 -8.41 4.95 -10.59
CA GLU A 43 -8.10 5.25 -11.99
C GLU A 43 -6.79 4.57 -12.44
N HIS A 44 -5.74 4.64 -11.62
CA HIS A 44 -4.48 3.95 -11.91
C HIS A 44 -4.61 2.43 -11.87
N LEU A 45 -5.37 1.89 -10.91
CA LEU A 45 -5.63 0.45 -10.80
C LEU A 45 -6.35 -0.07 -12.05
N ASP A 46 -7.39 0.64 -12.48
CA ASP A 46 -8.22 0.28 -13.63
C ASP A 46 -7.43 0.44 -14.94
N PHE A 47 -6.61 1.49 -15.06
CA PHE A 47 -5.73 1.70 -16.21
C PHE A 47 -4.62 0.65 -16.33
N ALA A 48 -3.98 0.29 -15.21
CA ALA A 48 -2.90 -0.70 -15.20
C ALA A 48 -3.38 -2.12 -15.50
N GLY A 49 -4.64 -2.45 -15.17
CA GLY A 49 -5.25 -3.74 -15.51
C GLY A 49 -4.42 -4.92 -15.00
N ASP A 50 -3.98 -5.77 -15.92
CA ASP A 50 -3.22 -7.00 -15.61
C ASP A 50 -1.80 -6.72 -15.11
N LEU A 51 -1.28 -5.50 -15.25
CA LEU A 51 0.04 -5.10 -14.74
C LEU A 51 0.03 -4.80 -13.23
N VAL A 52 -1.15 -4.73 -12.62
CA VAL A 52 -1.29 -4.48 -11.18
C VAL A 52 -0.71 -5.64 -10.39
N THR A 53 0.07 -5.33 -9.36
CA THR A 53 0.51 -6.29 -8.35
C THR A 53 0.10 -5.82 -6.96
N VAL A 54 -0.50 -6.73 -6.20
CA VAL A 54 -0.93 -6.48 -4.82
C VAL A 54 -0.02 -7.21 -3.85
N TRP A 55 0.47 -6.47 -2.86
CA TRP A 55 1.29 -6.98 -1.78
C TRP A 55 0.59 -6.71 -0.44
N ILE A 56 0.61 -7.69 0.46
CA ILE A 56 0.26 -7.49 1.87
C ILE A 56 1.54 -7.12 2.61
N LEU A 57 1.50 -6.00 3.34
CA LEU A 57 2.61 -5.56 4.19
C LEU A 57 2.31 -5.88 5.65
N THR A 58 3.19 -6.64 6.30
CA THR A 58 3.07 -7.02 7.70
C THR A 58 4.26 -6.51 8.49
N ALA A 59 4.03 -5.87 9.63
CA ALA A 59 5.12 -5.38 10.48
C ALA A 59 6.00 -6.53 10.98
N THR A 60 7.33 -6.36 11.01
CA THR A 60 8.23 -7.46 11.41
C THR A 60 8.20 -7.78 12.91
N THR A 61 7.78 -6.82 13.74
CA THR A 61 7.70 -6.97 15.20
C THR A 61 6.47 -6.28 15.78
N LYS A 62 6.04 -6.68 16.99
CA LYS A 62 4.96 -6.02 17.73
C LYS A 62 5.20 -4.53 17.97
N ARG A 63 6.47 -4.12 18.21
CA ARG A 63 6.84 -2.71 18.37
C ARG A 63 6.57 -1.93 17.08
N GLN A 64 6.89 -2.52 15.94
CA GLN A 64 6.70 -1.92 14.62
C GLN A 64 5.23 -1.94 14.17
N ALA A 65 4.42 -2.88 14.66
CA ALA A 65 2.98 -2.90 14.40
C ALA A 65 2.28 -1.61 14.86
N LYS A 66 2.75 -0.98 15.95
CA LYS A 66 2.24 0.33 16.37
C LYS A 66 2.51 1.43 15.34
N GLY A 67 3.71 1.46 14.75
CA GLY A 67 4.08 2.42 13.71
C GLY A 67 3.27 2.20 12.42
N MET A 68 3.07 0.94 12.04
CA MET A 68 2.20 0.58 10.90
C MET A 68 0.74 1.00 11.15
N GLY A 69 0.21 0.72 12.35
CA GLY A 69 -1.15 1.11 12.73
C GLY A 69 -1.36 2.62 12.68
N ALA A 70 -0.45 3.40 13.30
CA ALA A 70 -0.52 4.86 13.26
C ALA A 70 -0.43 5.43 11.82
N LEU A 71 0.35 4.78 10.95
CA LEU A 71 0.42 5.15 9.53
C LEU A 71 -0.91 4.88 8.81
N CYS A 72 -1.56 3.74 9.07
CA CYS A 72 -2.88 3.42 8.52
C CYS A 72 -3.95 4.38 9.03
N GLU A 73 -4.01 4.64 10.34
CA GLU A 73 -4.93 5.60 10.96
C GLU A 73 -4.76 7.01 10.36
N TYR A 74 -3.52 7.41 10.09
CA TYR A 74 -3.24 8.67 9.43
C TYR A 74 -3.86 8.74 8.02
N PHE A 75 -3.78 7.67 7.23
CA PHE A 75 -4.38 7.61 5.89
C PHE A 75 -5.91 7.61 5.95
N VAL A 76 -6.49 6.82 6.85
CA VAL A 76 -7.95 6.77 7.10
C VAL A 76 -8.48 8.14 7.49
N SER A 77 -7.87 8.79 8.49
CA SER A 77 -8.31 10.11 8.98
C SER A 77 -8.23 11.23 7.94
N LYS A 78 -7.43 11.03 6.88
CA LYS A 78 -7.29 11.99 5.78
C LYS A 78 -8.08 11.59 4.55
N GLU A 79 -8.74 10.44 4.56
CA GLU A 79 -9.43 9.85 3.40
C GLU A 79 -8.50 9.79 2.16
N ARG A 80 -7.24 9.39 2.39
CA ARG A 80 -6.20 9.31 1.35
C ARG A 80 -5.43 8.01 1.50
N VAL A 81 -4.80 7.58 0.42
CA VAL A 81 -3.80 6.52 0.44
C VAL A 81 -2.39 7.12 0.41
N GLY A 82 -1.41 6.40 0.96
CA GLY A 82 -0.01 6.75 0.77
C GLY A 82 0.42 6.49 -0.67
N MET A 83 1.34 7.28 -1.20
CA MET A 83 1.85 7.10 -2.56
C MET A 83 3.37 7.25 -2.60
N VAL A 84 4.01 6.33 -3.29
CA VAL A 84 5.44 6.36 -3.62
C VAL A 84 5.56 6.26 -5.13
N VAL A 85 6.26 7.20 -5.74
CA VAL A 85 6.51 7.18 -7.19
C VAL A 85 7.97 6.83 -7.40
N THR A 86 8.20 5.78 -8.17
CA THR A 86 9.53 5.41 -8.66
C THR A 86 9.60 5.70 -10.17
N PRO A 87 10.80 5.71 -10.78
CA PRO A 87 10.92 5.84 -12.23
C PRO A 87 10.20 4.74 -13.03
N ALA A 88 10.01 3.54 -12.46
CA ALA A 88 9.45 2.38 -13.14
C ALA A 88 7.96 2.14 -12.82
N TYR A 89 7.55 2.39 -11.58
CA TYR A 89 6.19 2.11 -11.11
C TYR A 89 5.76 3.03 -9.96
N SER A 90 4.46 3.08 -9.71
CA SER A 90 3.88 3.75 -8.55
C SER A 90 3.37 2.72 -7.54
N VAL A 91 3.65 2.94 -6.26
CA VAL A 91 3.16 2.12 -5.15
C VAL A 91 2.13 2.92 -4.36
N TYR A 92 0.92 2.36 -4.24
CA TYR A 92 -0.13 2.89 -3.37
C TYR A 92 -0.16 2.10 -2.07
N MET A 93 -0.05 2.79 -0.94
CA MET A 93 -0.23 2.20 0.38
C MET A 93 -1.68 2.39 0.80
N VAL A 94 -2.44 1.31 0.65
CA VAL A 94 -3.86 1.24 0.99
C VAL A 94 -3.97 0.69 2.41
N PRO A 95 -4.63 1.39 3.34
CA PRO A 95 -4.84 0.88 4.68
C PRO A 95 -5.92 -0.24 4.64
N PRO A 96 -5.91 -1.18 5.60
CA PRO A 96 -6.66 -2.45 5.50
C PRO A 96 -8.17 -2.33 5.74
N GLU A 97 -8.72 -1.12 5.87
CA GLU A 97 -10.12 -0.88 6.16
C GLU A 97 -11.01 -1.30 4.99
N ALA A 98 -12.09 -2.02 5.29
CA ALA A 98 -13.03 -2.55 4.30
C ALA A 98 -13.51 -1.48 3.32
N ALA A 99 -13.84 -0.28 3.80
CA ALA A 99 -14.29 0.82 2.94
C ALA A 99 -13.27 1.23 1.85
N PHE A 100 -11.97 1.11 2.12
CA PHE A 100 -10.92 1.39 1.14
C PHE A 100 -10.80 0.23 0.15
N LEU A 101 -10.76 -1.00 0.67
CA LEU A 101 -10.63 -2.21 -0.13
C LEU A 101 -11.82 -2.43 -1.06
N GLU A 102 -13.04 -2.12 -0.62
CA GLU A 102 -14.27 -2.21 -1.41
C GLU A 102 -14.29 -1.17 -2.54
N LYS A 103 -13.97 0.09 -2.24
CA LYS A 103 -13.90 1.16 -3.25
C LYS A 103 -12.89 0.84 -4.36
N LEU A 104 -11.78 0.22 -4.00
CA LEU A 104 -10.73 -0.22 -4.92
C LEU A 104 -11.03 -1.59 -5.56
N GLY A 105 -12.10 -2.29 -5.17
CA GLY A 105 -12.40 -3.62 -5.69
C GLY A 105 -11.33 -4.67 -5.34
N LEU A 106 -10.62 -4.47 -4.23
CA LEU A 106 -9.57 -5.39 -3.74
C LEU A 106 -10.15 -6.46 -2.80
N ALA A 107 -11.25 -6.15 -2.09
CA ALA A 107 -11.95 -7.08 -1.21
C ALA A 107 -12.50 -8.30 -1.97
N SER A 108 -13.05 -8.07 -3.16
CA SER A 108 -13.62 -9.11 -4.04
C SER A 108 -12.57 -9.97 -4.73
N LYS A 109 -11.31 -9.53 -4.78
CA LYS A 109 -10.21 -10.26 -5.44
C LYS A 109 -9.46 -11.22 -4.50
N ASN A 110 -9.93 -11.43 -3.26
CA ASN A 110 -9.29 -12.26 -2.22
C ASN A 110 -7.84 -11.85 -1.86
N PHE A 111 -7.38 -10.65 -2.24
CA PHE A 111 -6.01 -10.20 -1.97
C PHE A 111 -5.79 -9.68 -0.55
N ALA A 112 -6.85 -9.55 0.24
CA ALA A 112 -6.80 -9.07 1.61
C ALA A 112 -7.42 -10.13 2.55
N ARG A 113 -6.65 -11.16 2.88
CA ARG A 113 -6.90 -11.97 4.09
C ARG A 113 -5.75 -11.77 5.07
N PRO A 114 -6.02 -11.55 6.36
CA PRO A 114 -5.00 -11.49 7.39
C PRO A 114 -4.27 -12.82 7.57
#